data_AF-A0A923THC1-F1
#
_entry.id   AF-A0A923THC1-F1
#
_cell.length_a   1.000
_cell.length_b   1.000
_cell.length_c   1.000
_cell.angle_alpha   90.00
_cell.angle_beta   90.00
_cell.angle_gamma   90.00
#
_symmetry.space_group_name_H-M   'P 1'
#
loop_
_entity.id
_entity.type
_entity.pdbx_description
1 polymer ?
#
loop_
_entity_poly.entity_id
_entity_poly.type
_entity_poly.pdbx_seq_one_letter_code
_entity_poly.pdbx_strand_id
1 'polypeptide(L)' 'MNKYLIFTSIGFELVGIMVASIYLGQLIDDHYKTRGVALIVLMFTGLASWFIHLIFLIRRIQKSEPDEPSE' A
#
# COMPACT_ATOMS: atom_id res chain seq x y z
N MET A 1 16.11 -13.35 -3.56
CA MET A 1 15.56 -12.45 -2.53
C MET A 1 14.66 -13.26 -1.60
N ASN A 2 14.82 -13.18 -0.28
CA ASN A 2 14.05 -14.03 0.65
C ASN A 2 12.55 -13.68 0.56
N LYS A 3 11.72 -14.64 0.12
CA LYS A 3 10.26 -14.46 -0.08
C LYS A 3 9.56 -13.94 1.18
N TYR A 4 10.08 -14.32 2.36
CA TYR A 4 9.62 -13.83 3.66
C TYR A 4 9.76 -12.31 3.83
N LEU A 5 10.85 -11.70 3.39
CA LEU A 5 11.07 -10.26 3.49
C LEU A 5 10.05 -9.47 2.64
N ILE A 6 9.72 -9.98 1.45
CA ILE A 6 8.71 -9.35 0.57
C ILE A 6 7.34 -9.42 1.22
N PHE A 7 6.96 -10.58 1.76
CA PHE A 7 5.67 -10.75 2.42
C PHE A 7 5.54 -9.88 3.67
N THR A 8 6.59 -9.80 4.49
CA THR A 8 6.63 -8.92 5.66
C THR A 8 6.55 -7.44 5.26
N SER A 9 7.24 -7.02 4.19
CA SER A 9 7.18 -5.64 3.69
C SER A 9 5.77 -5.24 3.26
N ILE A 10 5.08 -6.12 2.51
CA ILE A 10 3.71 -5.91 2.03
C ILE A 10 2.75 -5.75 3.21
N GLY A 11 2.88 -6.60 4.25
CA GLY A 11 2.07 -6.47 5.46
C GLY A 11 2.35 -5.18 6.23
N PHE A 12 3.62 -4.77 6.33
CA PHE A 12 4.02 -3.55 7.03
C PHE A 12 3.50 -2.29 6.33
N GLU A 13 3.50 -2.24 5.00
CA GLU A 13 2.90 -1.14 4.24
C GLU A 13 1.40 -1.00 4.51
N LEU A 14 0.67 -2.12 4.57
CA LEU A 14 -0.77 -2.12 4.84
C LEU A 14 -1.08 -1.54 6.23
N VAL A 15 -0.30 -1.93 7.24
CA VAL A 15 -0.38 -1.36 8.59
C VAL A 15 -0.03 0.12 8.58
N GLY A 16 1.03 0.51 7.88
CA GLY A 16 1.46 1.90 7.75
C GLY A 16 0.38 2.78 7.14
N ILE A 17 -0.30 2.31 6.10
CA ILE A 17 -1.42 3.03 5.47
C ILE A 17 -2.59 3.16 6.42
N MET A 18 -2.95 2.11 7.17
CA MET A 18 -4.03 2.23 8.16
C MET A 18 -3.71 3.29 9.22
N VAL A 19 -2.51 3.28 9.79
CA VAL A 19 -2.10 4.27 10.79
C VAL A 19 -2.07 5.68 10.20
N ALA A 20 -1.50 5.84 9.00
CA ALA A 20 -1.43 7.12 8.32
C ALA A 20 -2.83 7.66 7.97
N SER A 21 -3.73 6.82 7.44
CA SER A 21 -5.10 7.21 7.09
C SER A 21 -5.93 7.56 8.32
N ILE A 22 -5.73 6.88 9.46
CA ILE A 22 -6.40 7.23 10.72
C ILE A 22 -5.90 8.59 11.21
N TYR A 23 -4.58 8.78 11.29
CA TYR A 23 -3.99 10.03 11.80
C TYR A 23 -4.34 11.24 10.92
N LEU A 24 -4.15 11.12 9.60
CA LEU A 24 -4.51 12.17 8.65
C LEU A 24 -6.03 12.35 8.54
N GLY A 25 -6.78 11.26 8.59
CA GLY A 25 -8.24 11.30 8.55
C GLY A 25 -8.81 12.08 9.72
N GLN A 26 -8.32 11.84 10.94
CA GLN A 26 -8.72 12.59 12.14
C GLN A 26 -8.28 14.05 12.07
N LEU A 27 -7.04 14.32 11.66
CA LEU A 27 -6.53 15.69 11.52
C LEU A 27 -7.40 16.52 10.55
N ILE A 28 -7.77 15.94 9.40
CA ILE A 28 -8.62 16.60 8.41
C ILE A 28 -10.05 16.71 8.93
N ASP A 29 -10.56 15.68 9.61
CA ASP A 29 -11.91 15.68 10.14
C ASP A 29 -12.10 16.75 11.23
N ASP A 30 -11.08 16.96 12.08
CA ASP A 30 -11.09 18.02 13.10
C ASP A 30 -11.09 19.42 12.46
N HIS A 31 -10.36 19.59 11.35
CA HIS A 31 -10.26 20.88 10.67
C HIS A 31 -11.50 21.23 9.82
N TYR A 32 -12.06 20.24 9.12
CA TYR A 32 -13.13 20.44 8.14
C TYR A 32 -14.51 19.94 8.63
N LYS A 33 -14.60 19.33 9.82
CA LYS A 33 -15.82 18.73 10.39
C LYS A 33 -16.53 17.80 9.40
N THR A 34 -15.77 17.00 8.67
CA THR A 34 -16.27 16.12 7.60
C THR A 34 -17.05 14.90 8.12
N ARG A 35 -17.21 14.75 9.44
CA ARG A 35 -17.93 13.64 10.11
C ARG A 35 -17.45 12.27 9.62
N GLY A 36 -16.14 12.08 9.49
CA GLY A 36 -15.52 10.82 9.10
C GLY A 36 -15.48 10.53 7.59
N VAL A 37 -16.04 11.39 6.74
CA VAL A 37 -15.95 11.23 5.27
C VAL A 37 -14.50 11.32 4.79
N ALA A 38 -13.69 12.20 5.37
CA ALA A 38 -12.28 12.33 5.03
C ALA A 38 -11.50 11.04 5.30
N LEU A 39 -11.78 10.35 6.41
CA LEU A 39 -11.15 9.08 6.75
C LEU A 39 -11.49 7.99 5.74
N ILE A 40 -12.76 7.88 5.35
CA ILE A 40 -13.21 6.90 4.34
C ILE A 40 -12.49 7.15 3.01
N VAL A 41 -12.47 8.40 2.54
CA VAL A 41 -11.79 8.78 1.29
C VAL A 41 -10.28 8.47 1.38
N LEU A 42 -9.62 8.79 2.50
CA LEU A 42 -8.21 8.50 2.72
C LEU A 42 -7.92 7.00 2.77
N MET A 43 -8.79 6.18 3.35
CA MET A 43 -8.63 4.73 3.35
C MET A 43 -8.76 4.17 1.94
N PHE A 44 -9.79 4.56 1.19
CA PHE A 44 -10.00 4.08 -0.18
C PHE A 44 -8.88 4.51 -1.13
N THR A 45 -8.44 5.77 -1.05
CA THR A 45 -7.33 6.28 -1.86
C THR A 45 -5.99 5.65 -1.46
N GLY A 46 -5.75 5.45 -0.16
CA GLY A 46 -4.58 4.73 0.35
C GLY A 46 -4.54 3.28 -0.12
N LEU A 47 -5.65 2.55 -0.02
CA LEU A 47 -5.80 1.18 -0.53
C LEU A 47 -5.58 1.11 -2.04
N ALA A 48 -6.19 2.01 -2.81
CA ALA A 48 -6.02 2.03 -4.26
C ALA A 48 -4.55 2.31 -4.66
N SER A 49 -3.93 3.30 -4.01
CA SER A 49 -2.52 3.64 -4.24
C SER A 49 -1.59 2.46 -3.94
N TRP A 50 -1.83 1.79 -2.80
CA TRP A 50 -1.07 0.60 -2.42
C TRP A 50 -1.28 -0.57 -3.37
N PHE A 51 -2.51 -0.81 -3.81
CA PHE A 51 -2.80 -1.88 -4.75
C PHE A 51 -2.09 -1.68 -6.09
N ILE A 52 -2.05 -0.43 -6.58
CA ILE A 52 -1.27 -0.06 -7.77
C ILE A 52 0.22 -0.31 -7.52
N HIS A 53 0.75 0.10 -6.36
CA HIS A 53 2.15 -0.12 -5.99
C HIS A 53 2.51 -1.60 -5.95
N LEU A 54 1.64 -2.43 -5.36
CA LEU A 54 1.80 -3.88 -5.27
C LEU A 54 1.83 -4.52 -6.65
N ILE A 55 0.90 -4.17 -7.55
CA ILE A 55 0.90 -4.66 -8.94
C ILE A 55 2.19 -4.26 -9.65
N PHE A 56 2.65 -3.01 -9.47
CA PHE A 56 3.89 -2.53 -10.05
C PHE A 56 5.10 -3.34 -9.55
N LEU A 57 5.16 -3.61 -8.25
CA LEU A 57 6.25 -4.38 -7.63
C LEU A 57 6.27 -5.82 -8.15
N ILE A 58 5.12 -6.48 -8.23
CA ILE A 58 4.99 -7.84 -8.76
C ILE A 58 5.46 -7.90 -10.22
N ARG A 59 4.99 -6.97 -11.06
CA ARG A 59 5.41 -6.88 -12.47
C ARG A 59 6.91 -6.63 -12.60
N ARG A 60 7.49 -5.82 -11.71
CA ARG A 60 8.93 -5.55 -11.69
C ARG A 60 9.73 -6.80 -11.31
N ILE A 61 9.28 -7.56 -10.32
CA ILE A 61 9.95 -8.79 -9.89
C ILE A 61 9.90 -9.83 -11.00
N GLN A 62 8.74 -10.05 -11.63
CA GLN A 62 8.59 -10.98 -12.76
C GLN A 62 9.49 -10.61 -13.95
N LYS A 63 9.62 -9.32 -14.26
CA LYS A 63 10.51 -8.86 -15.34
C LYS A 63 12.00 -9.02 -15.00
N SER A 64 12.34 -9.19 -13.72
CA SER A 64 13.71 -9.27 -13.23
C SER A 64 14.21 -10.71 -13.05
N GLU A 65 13.35 -11.72 -13.24
CA GLU A 65 13.78 -13.10 -13.45
C GLU A 65 14.01 -13.27 -14.95
N PRO A 66 15.26 -13.20 -15.46
CA PRO A 66 15.54 -13.58 -16.83
C PRO A 66 15.22 -15.08 -16.95
N ASP A 67 14.52 -15.45 -18.03
CA ASP A 67 14.40 -16.84 -18.45
C ASP A 67 15.84 -17.41 -18.52
N GLU A 68 16.24 -18.21 -17.54
CA GLU A 68 17.43 -19.04 -17.68
C GLU A 68 17.17 -19.93 -18.90
N PRO A 69 17.98 -19.82 -19.98
CA PRO A 69 17.84 -20.73 -21.09
C PRO A 69 18.18 -22.12 -20.55
N SER A 70 17.16 -22.98 -20.50
CA SER A 70 17.33 -24.40 -20.26
C SER A 70 18.29 -24.95 -21.31
N GLU A 71 19.53 -25.26 -20.89
CA GLU A 71 20.44 -26.14 -21.62
C GLU A 71 19.81 -27.53 -21.83
#